data_AF-A0A0F5L245-F1
#
_entry.id   AF-A0A0F5L245-F1
#
_cell.length_a   1.000
_cell.length_b   1.000
_cell.length_c   1.000
_cell.angle_alpha   90.00
_cell.angle_beta   90.00
_cell.angle_gamma   90.00
#
_symmetry.space_group_name_H-M   'P 1'
#
loop_
_entity.id
_entity.type
_entity.pdbx_description
1 polymer ?
#
loop_
_entity_poly.entity_id
_entity_poly.type
_entity_poly.pdbx_seq_one_letter_code
_entity_poly.pdbx_strand_id
1 'polypeptide(L)'
;MTQGIEFLEVIYEQLHEAGIIRSKGEFSERLLGKSPSYLTSMRARKRVISGEVIMGLGDRLMAEIAELGSDPSHAQIRSELRRAVAWVNYHLADQTIPDGIVPWEQPTAKSPQAPKPMAWLRVLASILAIGSVGRISS
;
A
#
# COMPACT_ATOMS: atom_id res chain seq x y z
N MET A 1 3.73 -6.36 19.79
CA MET A 1 4.99 -6.38 19.00
C MET A 1 5.50 -7.79 18.69
N THR A 2 4.64 -8.82 18.67
CA THR A 2 5.03 -10.21 18.36
C THR A 2 4.96 -10.54 16.86
N GLN A 3 4.35 -9.68 16.04
CA GLN A 3 3.88 -9.96 14.66
C GLN A 3 4.94 -10.27 13.60
N GLY A 4 6.23 -10.01 13.87
CA GLY A 4 7.26 -10.13 12.83
C GLY A 4 7.45 -11.57 12.33
N ILE A 5 7.32 -12.56 13.22
CA ILE A 5 7.47 -13.97 12.82
C ILE A 5 6.24 -14.48 12.09
N GLU A 6 5.04 -14.08 12.50
CA GLU A 6 3.79 -14.38 11.79
C GLU A 6 3.79 -13.75 10.41
N PHE A 7 4.27 -12.51 10.29
CA PHE A 7 4.44 -11.85 8.99
C PHE A 7 5.37 -12.64 8.06
N LEU A 8 6.55 -13.05 8.53
CA LEU A 8 7.47 -13.87 7.73
C LEU A 8 6.87 -15.23 7.35
N GLU A 9 6.05 -15.83 8.22
CA GLU A 9 5.36 -17.09 7.94
C GLU A 9 4.31 -16.93 6.83
N VAL A 10 3.56 -15.83 6.81
CA VAL A 10 2.59 -15.53 5.75
C VAL A 10 3.28 -15.39 4.40
N ILE A 11 4.41 -14.67 4.33
CA ILE A 11 5.19 -14.56 3.09
C ILE A 11 5.73 -15.92 2.66
N TYR A 12 6.25 -16.72 3.61
CA TYR A 12 6.71 -18.07 3.31
C TYR A 12 5.59 -18.93 2.70
N GLU A 13 4.41 -18.95 3.32
CA GLU A 13 3.26 -19.74 2.85
C GLU A 13 2.86 -19.32 1.44
N GLN A 14 2.75 -18.02 1.18
CA GLN A 14 2.43 -17.49 -0.16
C GLN A 14 3.42 -17.99 -1.23
N LEU A 15 4.73 -17.88 -0.96
CA LEU A 15 5.77 -18.28 -1.91
C LEU A 15 5.87 -19.80 -2.04
N HIS A 16 5.55 -20.53 -0.98
CA HIS A 16 5.53 -21.99 -0.97
C HIS A 16 4.39 -22.55 -1.80
N GLU A 17 3.18 -22.02 -1.61
CA GLU A 17 2.00 -22.38 -2.40
C GLU A 17 2.18 -22.06 -3.89
N ALA A 18 2.89 -20.98 -4.20
CA ALA A 18 3.28 -20.61 -5.56
C ALA A 18 4.41 -21.48 -6.16
N GLY A 19 4.99 -22.41 -5.39
CA GLY A 19 6.09 -23.28 -5.81
C GLY A 19 7.43 -22.56 -5.99
N ILE A 20 7.56 -21.33 -5.52
CA ILE A 20 8.76 -20.47 -5.66
C ILE A 20 9.85 -20.88 -4.67
N ILE A 21 9.43 -21.31 -3.49
CA ILE A 21 10.27 -21.80 -2.39
C ILE A 21 9.72 -23.15 -1.92
N ARG A 22 10.59 -24.13 -1.69
CA ARG A 22 10.18 -25.50 -1.34
C ARG A 22 10.11 -25.76 0.15
N SER A 23 10.80 -24.95 0.97
CA SER A 23 10.87 -25.18 2.41
C SER A 23 11.19 -23.90 3.21
N LYS A 24 10.87 -23.92 4.51
CA LYS A 24 11.26 -22.85 5.45
C LYS A 24 12.78 -22.66 5.53
N GLY A 25 13.55 -23.73 5.30
CA GLY A 25 15.01 -23.67 5.26
C GLY A 25 15.51 -22.85 4.07
N GLU A 26 15.02 -23.20 2.88
CA GLU A 26 15.32 -22.46 1.65
C GLU A 26 14.88 -20.99 1.77
N PHE A 27 13.68 -20.73 2.30
CA PHE A 27 13.22 -19.36 2.56
C PHE A 27 14.21 -18.58 3.43
N SER A 28 14.68 -19.19 4.53
CA SER A 28 15.59 -18.55 5.47
C SER A 28 16.96 -18.26 4.85
N GLU A 29 17.50 -19.17 4.05
CA GLU A 29 18.81 -18.99 3.43
C GLU A 29 18.75 -18.01 2.24
N ARG A 30 17.86 -18.30 1.29
CA ARG A 30 17.78 -17.59 0.01
C ARG A 30 17.19 -16.19 0.18
N LEU A 31 16.11 -16.05 0.95
CA LEU A 31 15.39 -14.78 1.05
C LEU A 31 15.66 -13.99 2.34
N LEU A 32 16.10 -14.62 3.43
CA LEU A 32 16.46 -13.89 4.67
C LEU A 32 17.96 -13.76 4.90
N GLY A 33 18.79 -14.56 4.21
CA GLY A 33 20.24 -14.59 4.43
C GLY A 33 20.62 -15.09 5.82
N LYS A 34 19.82 -15.99 6.37
CA LYS A 34 20.00 -16.59 7.71
C LYS A 34 20.18 -18.10 7.60
N SER A 35 20.46 -18.75 8.72
CA SER A 35 20.54 -20.22 8.76
C SER A 35 19.21 -20.88 8.36
N PRO A 36 19.21 -22.10 7.79
CA PRO A 36 17.96 -22.79 7.43
C PRO A 36 16.98 -22.96 8.61
N SER A 37 17.51 -23.03 9.83
CA SER A 37 16.73 -23.16 11.07
C SER A 37 16.19 -21.83 11.61
N TYR A 38 16.41 -20.71 10.92
CA TYR A 38 16.11 -19.38 11.45
C TYR A 38 14.63 -19.22 11.76
N LEU A 39 13.73 -19.45 10.78
CA LEU A 39 12.29 -19.26 10.97
C LEU A 39 11.75 -20.11 12.12
N THR A 40 12.13 -21.39 12.18
CA THR A 40 11.70 -22.32 13.23
C THR A 40 12.25 -21.93 14.60
N SER A 41 13.52 -21.49 14.66
CA SER A 41 14.15 -21.02 15.89
C SER A 41 13.53 -19.74 16.42
N MET A 42 13.21 -18.77 15.54
CA MET A 42 12.58 -17.51 15.93
C MET A 42 11.17 -17.75 16.48
N ARG A 43 10.38 -18.61 15.83
CA ARG A 43 9.06 -19.02 16.32
C ARG A 43 9.14 -19.74 17.67
N ALA A 44 9.99 -20.76 17.79
CA ALA A 44 10.11 -21.55 19.01
C ALA A 44 10.54 -20.69 20.21
N ARG A 45 11.41 -19.71 19.98
CA ARG A 45 11.95 -18.83 21.02
C ARG A 45 11.15 -17.54 21.20
N LYS A 46 10.05 -17.33 20.45
CA LYS A 46 9.21 -16.12 20.45
C LYS A 46 10.04 -14.83 20.38
N ARG A 47 11.07 -14.84 19.53
CA ARG A 47 12.00 -13.71 19.39
C ARG A 47 11.42 -12.63 18.48
N VAL A 48 11.79 -11.40 18.76
CA VAL A 48 11.48 -10.25 17.91
C VAL A 48 12.34 -10.31 16.65
N ILE A 49 11.70 -10.13 15.49
CA ILE A 49 12.39 -9.97 14.19
C ILE A 49 12.84 -8.52 14.07
N SER A 50 14.09 -8.28 13.67
CA SER A 50 14.57 -6.91 13.45
C SER A 50 14.03 -6.34 12.15
N GLY A 51 13.82 -5.03 12.10
CA GLY A 51 13.40 -4.33 10.87
C GLY A 51 14.36 -4.55 9.70
N GLU A 52 15.67 -4.66 9.95
CA GLU A 52 16.67 -4.99 8.93
C GLU A 52 16.40 -6.32 8.21
N VAL A 53 15.88 -7.32 8.91
CA VAL A 53 15.53 -8.61 8.29
C VAL A 53 14.35 -8.45 7.34
N ILE A 54 13.37 -7.62 7.71
CA ILE A 54 12.20 -7.32 6.87
C ILE A 54 12.60 -6.49 5.64
N MET A 55 13.43 -5.46 5.83
CA MET A 55 13.96 -4.66 4.74
C MET A 55 14.77 -5.51 3.75
N GLY A 56 15.69 -6.34 4.26
CA GLY A 56 16.51 -7.22 3.43
C GLY A 56 15.70 -8.28 2.68
N LEU A 57 14.55 -8.72 3.23
CA LEU A 57 13.61 -9.57 2.50
C LEU A 57 13.03 -8.83 1.28
N GLY A 58 12.62 -7.57 1.43
CA GLY A 58 12.12 -6.75 0.32
C GLY A 58 13.14 -6.63 -0.81
N ASP A 59 14.40 -6.32 -0.47
CA ASP A 59 15.49 -6.19 -1.45
C ASP A 59 15.72 -7.49 -2.23
N ARG A 60 15.72 -8.63 -1.54
CA ARG A 60 15.92 -9.95 -2.17
C ARG A 60 14.75 -10.36 -3.04
N LEU A 61 13.51 -10.09 -2.62
CA LEU A 61 12.33 -10.33 -3.47
C LEU A 61 12.38 -9.49 -4.75
N MET A 62 12.84 -8.23 -4.66
CA MET A 62 13.04 -7.38 -5.83
C MET A 62 14.16 -7.89 -6.74
N ALA A 63 15.25 -8.42 -6.18
CA ALA A 63 16.31 -9.07 -6.94
C ALA A 63 15.78 -10.30 -7.71
N GLU A 64 15.00 -11.16 -7.07
CA GLU A 64 14.36 -12.33 -7.70
C GLU A 64 13.44 -11.92 -8.86
N ILE A 65 12.68 -10.83 -8.71
CA ILE A 65 11.86 -10.28 -9.80
C ILE A 65 12.72 -9.82 -10.99
N ALA A 66 13.87 -9.20 -10.71
CA ALA A 66 14.79 -8.73 -11.74
C ALA A 66 15.47 -9.89 -12.48
N GLU A 67 15.85 -10.96 -11.77
CA GLU A 67 16.47 -12.15 -12.33
C GLU A 67 15.56 -12.92 -13.30
N LEU A 68 14.24 -12.92 -13.07
CA LEU A 68 13.26 -13.55 -13.96
C LEU A 68 13.19 -12.90 -15.37
N GLY A 69 13.84 -11.76 -15.59
CA GLY A 69 13.90 -11.07 -16.88
C GLY A 69 12.52 -10.58 -17.33
N SER A 70 12.23 -10.48 -18.63
CA SER A 70 10.89 -10.09 -19.14
C SER A 70 10.11 -11.26 -19.75
N ASP A 71 10.54 -12.49 -19.50
CA ASP A 71 9.92 -13.69 -20.07
C ASP A 71 8.45 -13.83 -19.61
N PRO A 72 7.48 -13.95 -20.53
CA PRO A 72 6.08 -14.12 -20.19
C PRO A 72 5.77 -15.45 -19.50
N SER A 73 6.59 -16.50 -19.69
CA SER A 73 6.43 -17.76 -18.96
C SER A 73 6.60 -17.61 -17.44
N HIS A 74 7.33 -16.57 -17.01
CA HIS A 74 7.52 -16.22 -15.60
C HIS A 74 6.47 -15.23 -15.07
N ALA A 75 5.42 -14.89 -15.84
CA ALA A 75 4.46 -13.86 -15.45
C ALA A 75 3.76 -14.16 -14.12
N GLN A 76 3.39 -15.42 -13.87
CA GLN A 76 2.74 -15.82 -12.63
C GLN A 76 3.70 -15.71 -11.43
N ILE A 77 4.90 -16.29 -11.53
CA ILE A 77 5.93 -16.21 -10.49
C ILE A 77 6.25 -14.74 -10.15
N ARG A 78 6.39 -13.90 -11.18
CA ARG A 78 6.63 -12.47 -11.03
C ARG A 78 5.49 -11.75 -10.31
N SER A 79 4.24 -12.09 -10.64
CA SER A 79 3.06 -11.53 -9.95
C SER A 79 3.09 -11.88 -8.47
N GLU A 80 3.45 -13.12 -8.15
CA GLU A 80 3.55 -13.61 -6.78
C GLU A 80 4.64 -12.91 -5.97
N LEU A 81 5.84 -12.77 -6.55
CA LEU A 81 6.91 -12.02 -5.92
C LEU A 81 6.53 -10.55 -5.72
N ARG A 82 5.88 -9.91 -6.70
CA ARG A 82 5.40 -8.51 -6.55
C ARG A 82 4.37 -8.37 -5.45
N ARG A 83 3.48 -9.35 -5.31
CA ARG A 83 2.51 -9.40 -4.21
C ARG A 83 3.25 -9.49 -2.87
N ALA A 84 4.26 -10.34 -2.75
CA ALA A 84 5.07 -10.45 -1.54
C ALA A 84 5.82 -9.14 -1.21
N VAL A 85 6.38 -8.45 -2.21
CA VAL A 85 6.99 -7.12 -2.02
C VAL A 85 5.96 -6.10 -1.51
N ALA A 86 4.74 -6.11 -2.06
CA ALA A 86 3.69 -5.21 -1.59
C ALA A 86 3.38 -5.47 -0.11
N TRP A 87 3.26 -6.72 0.32
CA TRP A 87 3.08 -7.08 1.74
C TRP A 87 4.22 -6.56 2.62
N VAL A 88 5.48 -6.68 2.18
CA VAL A 88 6.63 -6.12 2.89
C VAL A 88 6.51 -4.60 3.03
N ASN A 89 6.17 -3.90 1.95
CA ASN A 89 6.01 -2.45 1.97
C ASN A 89 4.86 -2.00 2.88
N TYR A 90 3.73 -2.69 2.86
CA TYR A 90 2.61 -2.41 3.77
C TYR A 90 3.00 -2.63 5.24
N HIS A 91 3.73 -3.70 5.53
CA HIS A 91 4.19 -3.98 6.90
C HIS A 91 5.18 -2.93 7.41
N LEU A 92 6.10 -2.46 6.55
CA LEU A 92 7.02 -1.39 6.90
C LEU A 92 6.32 -0.03 7.04
N ALA A 93 5.31 0.25 6.21
CA ALA A 93 4.50 1.46 6.32
C ALA A 93 3.71 1.50 7.65
N ASP A 94 3.10 0.38 8.03
CA ASP A 94 2.36 0.23 9.30
C ASP A 94 3.28 0.46 10.52
N GLN A 95 4.55 0.05 10.44
CA GLN A 95 5.54 0.31 11.50
C GLN A 95 6.08 1.74 11.54
N THR A 96 5.91 2.53 10.48
CA THR A 96 6.52 3.87 10.34
C THR A 96 5.53 5.01 10.49
N ILE A 97 4.22 4.74 10.42
CA ILE A 97 3.20 5.73 10.77
C ILE A 97 3.01 5.67 12.29
N PRO A 98 3.49 6.66 13.06
CA PRO A 98 3.10 6.73 14.47
C PRO A 98 1.58 6.89 14.53
N ASP A 99 0.92 6.11 15.40
CA ASP A 99 -0.50 6.21 15.79
C ASP A 99 -0.96 7.63 16.20
N GLY A 100 -0.06 8.60 16.20
CA GLY A 100 -0.27 9.97 16.65
C GLY A 100 0.19 11.03 15.65
N ILE A 101 -0.15 10.90 14.36
CA ILE A 101 -0.44 12.13 13.61
C ILE A 101 -1.70 12.71 14.26
N VAL A 102 -1.50 13.61 15.22
CA VAL A 102 -2.53 14.56 15.67
C VAL A 102 -3.27 15.04 14.44
N PRO A 103 -4.61 14.99 14.40
CA PRO A 103 -5.36 15.56 13.30
C PRO A 103 -4.79 16.94 13.05
N TRP A 104 -4.27 17.17 11.86
CA TRP A 104 -3.82 18.49 11.44
C TRP A 104 -4.89 19.48 11.92
N GLU A 105 -4.54 20.35 12.86
CA GLU A 105 -5.45 21.42 13.25
C GLU A 105 -5.58 22.29 12.01
N GLN A 106 -6.71 22.10 11.33
CA GLN A 106 -7.21 22.96 10.30
C GLN A 106 -7.12 24.39 10.85
N PRO A 107 -6.31 25.30 10.27
CA PRO A 107 -6.34 26.68 10.69
C PRO A 107 -7.79 27.10 10.60
N THR A 108 -8.38 27.45 11.75
CA THR A 108 -9.74 27.93 11.83
C THR A 108 -9.78 29.30 11.16
N ALA A 109 -9.79 29.29 9.82
CA ALA A 109 -10.23 30.41 9.03
C ALA A 109 -11.67 30.66 9.51
N LYS A 110 -11.82 31.70 10.32
CA LYS A 110 -13.09 32.18 10.84
C LYS A 110 -14.05 32.23 9.66
N SER A 111 -15.02 31.31 9.67
CA SER A 111 -16.12 31.30 8.71
C SER A 111 -16.76 32.68 8.72
N PRO A 112 -16.84 33.40 7.57
CA PRO A 112 -17.60 34.63 7.52
C PRO A 112 -19.06 34.27 7.76
N GLN A 113 -19.54 34.71 8.92
CA GLN A 113 -20.87 34.45 9.43
C GLN A 113 -21.91 34.91 8.40
N ALA A 114 -22.59 33.95 7.77
CA ALA A 114 -23.72 34.24 6.89
C ALA A 114 -24.85 34.88 7.71
N PRO A 115 -25.40 36.04 7.33
CA PRO A 115 -26.53 36.62 8.02
C PRO A 115 -27.78 35.74 7.89
N LYS A 116 -28.48 35.55 9.02
CA LYS A 116 -29.69 34.73 9.17
C LYS A 116 -30.85 35.24 8.29
N PRO A 117 -31.77 34.34 7.87
CA PRO A 117 -32.81 34.67 6.90
C PRO A 117 -33.99 35.38 7.58
N MET A 118 -34.44 36.49 7.01
CA MET A 118 -35.82 36.95 7.16
C MET A 118 -36.37 37.34 5.80
N ALA A 119 -37.55 36.80 5.55
CA ALA A 119 -38.27 36.78 4.29
C ALA A 119 -38.82 38.16 3.89
N TRP A 120 -38.97 38.40 2.59
CA TRP A 120 -40.25 38.56 1.87
C TRP A 120 -39.99 39.18 0.48
N LEU A 121 -40.58 38.55 -0.54
CA LEU A 121 -40.98 39.07 -1.86
C LEU A 121 -39.93 39.36 -2.97
N ARG A 122 -39.97 38.55 -4.04
CA ARG A 122 -40.58 38.82 -5.37
C ARG A 122 -39.89 37.96 -6.45
N VAL A 123 -40.51 36.84 -6.85
CA VAL A 123 -41.35 36.68 -8.06
C VAL A 123 -40.70 37.20 -9.35
N LEU A 124 -40.38 36.28 -10.27
CA LEU A 124 -40.66 36.24 -11.73
C LEU A 124 -39.56 35.38 -12.41
N ALA A 125 -39.81 34.10 -12.70
CA ALA A 125 -40.59 33.53 -13.80
C ALA A 125 -39.89 33.55 -15.18
N SER A 126 -39.76 32.33 -15.72
CA SER A 126 -39.71 31.94 -17.15
C SER A 126 -38.43 32.29 -17.93
N ILE A 127 -37.61 31.36 -18.40
CA ILE A 127 -37.85 30.32 -19.43
C ILE A 127 -38.39 30.89 -20.77
N LEU A 128 -37.62 30.58 -21.82
CA LEU A 128 -37.92 30.51 -23.26
C LEU A 128 -37.71 31.76 -24.15
N ALA A 129 -36.62 31.65 -24.93
CA ALA A 129 -36.58 31.75 -26.40
C ALA A 129 -36.61 33.14 -27.05
N ILE A 130 -36.26 33.09 -28.35
CA ILE A 130 -36.06 34.16 -29.36
C ILE A 130 -34.58 34.59 -29.36
N GLY A 131 -33.73 34.19 -30.29
CA GLY A 131 -33.96 34.02 -31.71
C GLY A 131 -33.33 35.20 -32.45
N SER A 132 -32.20 34.93 -33.10
CA SER A 132 -31.69 35.57 -34.32
C SER A 132 -31.85 37.09 -34.50
N VAL A 133 -30.75 37.84 -34.55
CA VAL A 133 -30.50 38.85 -35.61
C VAL A 133 -28.99 38.99 -35.81
N GLY A 134 -28.50 38.62 -37.00
CA GLY A 134 -27.18 39.02 -37.47
C GLY A 134 -27.19 40.41 -38.10
N ARG A 135 -26.02 41.07 -38.21
CA ARG A 135 -25.72 42.01 -39.30
C ARG A 135 -24.20 42.30 -39.38
N ILE A 136 -23.52 41.96 -40.50
CA ILE A 136 -22.92 42.81 -41.59
C ILE A 136 -21.99 43.93 -41.02
N SER A 137 -20.79 44.27 -41.49
CA SER A 137 -20.14 44.37 -42.82
C SER A 137 -18.62 44.47 -42.59
N SER A 138 -17.70 44.42 -43.55
CA SER A 138 -17.74 44.64 -44.99
C SER A 138 -16.49 44.05 -45.64
#